data_AF-A0A497PI60-F1
#
_entry.id   AF-A0A497PI60-F1
#
_cell.length_a   1.000
_cell.length_b   1.000
_cell.length_c   1.000
_cell.angle_alpha   90.00
_cell.angle_beta   90.00
_cell.angle_gamma   90.00
#
_symmetry.space_group_name_H-M   'P 1'
#
loop_
_entity.id
_entity.type
_entity.pdbx_description
1 polymer ?
#
loop_
_entity_poly.entity_id
_entity_poly.type
_entity_poly.pdbx_seq_one_letter_code
_entity_poly.pdbx_strand_id
1 'polypeptide(L)'
;GIHQDLLLELPSLLKREGVRGLITPIEDFKEVPLGLQKQVEEECEELAIEYAFPKPFCSLELREERPLISQFIHEYKIGKPALNITCEKRNKRKVIHGVSVERSAPCGSTWYVARKLLGKEVERDSIRDVVAKAHHSYPCTATMEMDPEIKEPILHKAGYLIREAVEEQLFT
;
A
#
# COMPACT_ATOMS: atom_id res chain seq x y z
N GLY A 1 6.07 -10.56 12.14
CA GLY A 1 4.63 -10.35 12.38
C GLY A 1 4.20 -10.94 13.71
N ILE A 2 2.89 -10.96 13.93
CA ILE A 2 2.26 -11.72 15.02
C ILE A 2 2.41 -13.23 14.73
N HIS A 3 2.48 -14.07 15.78
CA HIS A 3 2.50 -15.52 15.59
C HIS A 3 1.19 -16.01 14.95
N GLN A 4 1.24 -17.04 14.11
CA GLN A 4 0.09 -17.53 13.35
C GLN A 4 -1.07 -17.96 14.24
N ASP A 5 -0.81 -18.72 15.31
CA ASP A 5 -1.83 -19.11 16.28
C ASP A 5 -2.49 -17.92 16.99
N LEU A 6 -1.71 -16.85 17.25
CA LEU A 6 -2.25 -15.63 17.85
C LEU A 6 -3.11 -14.85 16.87
N LEU A 7 -2.76 -14.88 15.58
CA LEU A 7 -3.57 -14.27 14.53
C LEU A 7 -4.89 -15.02 14.33
N LEU A 8 -4.86 -16.35 14.43
CA LEU A 8 -6.04 -17.20 14.35
C LEU A 8 -7.03 -16.89 15.48
N GLU A 9 -6.57 -16.76 16.72
CA GLU A 9 -7.44 -16.47 17.88
C GLU A 9 -7.86 -14.98 17.99
N LEU A 10 -7.28 -14.12 17.15
CA LEU A 10 -7.45 -12.67 17.28
C LEU A 10 -8.92 -12.21 17.08
N PRO A 11 -9.68 -12.68 16.08
CA PRO A 11 -11.05 -12.21 15.85
C PRO A 11 -11.96 -12.41 17.06
N SER A 12 -11.93 -13.59 17.69
CA SER A 12 -12.65 -13.88 18.92
C SER A 12 -12.33 -12.90 20.06
N LEU A 13 -11.05 -12.56 20.25
CA LEU A 13 -10.63 -11.57 21.24
C LEU A 13 -11.16 -10.17 20.88
N LEU A 14 -10.99 -9.75 19.64
CA LEU A 14 -11.45 -8.45 19.14
C LEU A 14 -12.96 -8.26 19.34
N LYS A 15 -13.75 -9.31 19.07
CA LYS A 15 -15.20 -9.28 19.27
C LYS A 15 -15.57 -9.01 20.73
N ARG A 16 -14.90 -9.68 21.67
CA ARG A 16 -15.15 -9.51 23.11
C ARG A 16 -14.86 -8.08 23.57
N GLU A 17 -13.85 -7.44 23.00
CA GLU A 17 -13.46 -6.06 23.31
C GLU A 17 -14.28 -5.02 22.50
N GLY A 18 -15.25 -5.45 21.70
CA GLY A 18 -16.11 -4.55 20.91
C GLY A 18 -15.41 -3.93 19.69
N VAL A 19 -14.26 -4.47 19.27
CA VAL A 19 -13.57 -4.06 18.05
C VAL A 19 -14.34 -4.59 16.84
N ARG A 20 -14.44 -3.75 15.79
CA ARG A 20 -15.29 -4.01 14.61
C ARG A 20 -14.50 -4.10 13.30
N GLY A 21 -13.18 -3.94 13.35
CA GLY A 21 -12.32 -3.89 12.17
C GLY A 21 -10.96 -4.54 12.43
N LEU A 22 -10.49 -5.36 11.49
CA LEU A 22 -9.17 -5.98 11.49
C LEU A 22 -8.47 -5.76 10.14
N ILE A 23 -7.35 -5.04 10.15
CA ILE A 23 -6.49 -4.92 8.97
C ILE A 23 -5.23 -5.73 9.25
N THR A 24 -4.98 -6.75 8.43
CA THR A 24 -3.83 -7.66 8.57
C THR A 24 -2.96 -7.54 7.32
N PRO A 25 -1.96 -6.66 7.31
CA PRO A 25 -1.11 -6.48 6.15
C PRO A 25 -0.21 -7.68 5.92
N ILE A 26 -0.08 -8.08 4.65
CA ILE A 26 0.78 -9.19 4.25
C ILE A 26 2.01 -8.62 3.55
N GLU A 27 3.03 -8.32 4.35
CA GLU A 27 4.35 -7.89 3.89
C GLU A 27 5.25 -9.09 3.60
N ASP A 28 5.05 -10.21 4.31
CA ASP A 28 5.68 -11.51 4.05
C ASP A 28 4.60 -12.61 4.10
N PHE A 29 4.47 -13.37 3.00
CA PHE A 29 3.47 -14.42 2.83
C PHE A 29 3.68 -15.62 3.77
N LYS A 30 4.85 -15.76 4.39
CA LYS A 30 5.10 -16.78 5.42
C LYS A 30 4.45 -16.41 6.75
N GLU A 31 4.27 -15.12 7.03
CA GLU A 31 3.63 -14.66 8.26
C GLU A 31 2.11 -14.86 8.22
N VAL A 32 1.52 -14.72 7.04
CA VAL A 32 0.09 -14.96 6.80
C VAL A 32 -0.09 -15.88 5.58
N PRO A 33 0.09 -17.20 5.74
CA PRO A 33 -0.17 -18.15 4.67
C PRO A 33 -1.65 -18.11 4.24
N LEU A 34 -1.93 -18.41 2.97
CA LEU A 34 -3.30 -18.37 2.42
C LEU A 34 -4.32 -19.18 3.21
N GLY A 35 -3.92 -20.32 3.78
CA GLY A 35 -4.80 -21.13 4.63
C GLY A 35 -5.22 -20.38 5.90
N LEU A 36 -4.25 -19.78 6.60
CA LEU A 36 -4.50 -18.97 7.79
C LEU A 36 -5.33 -17.74 7.46
N GLN A 37 -5.03 -17.05 6.35
CA GLN A 37 -5.82 -15.92 5.88
C GLN A 37 -7.30 -16.29 5.79
N LYS A 38 -7.63 -17.39 5.08
CA LYS A 38 -9.02 -17.84 4.90
C LYS A 38 -9.72 -18.15 6.22
N GLN A 39 -9.03 -18.81 7.15
CA GLN A 39 -9.60 -19.12 8.47
C GLN A 39 -9.96 -17.84 9.25
N VAL A 40 -9.08 -16.84 9.22
CA VAL A 40 -9.31 -15.55 9.90
C VAL A 40 -10.41 -14.74 9.18
N GLU A 41 -10.48 -14.80 7.84
CA GLU A 41 -11.57 -14.20 7.06
C GLU A 41 -12.92 -14.81 7.46
N GLU A 42 -13.03 -16.15 7.46
CA GLU A 42 -14.23 -16.89 7.88
C GLU A 42 -14.67 -16.51 9.31
N GLU A 43 -13.74 -16.48 10.27
CA GLU A 43 -14.06 -16.10 11.65
C GLU A 43 -14.48 -14.63 11.77
N CYS A 44 -13.84 -13.71 11.03
CA CYS A 44 -14.26 -12.31 11.00
C CYS A 44 -15.68 -12.16 10.43
N GLU A 45 -16.05 -12.93 9.42
CA GLU A 45 -17.41 -12.94 8.86
C GLU A 45 -18.44 -13.41 9.87
N GLU A 46 -18.18 -14.54 10.55
CA GLU A 46 -19.06 -15.10 11.59
C GLU A 46 -19.26 -14.12 12.75
N LEU A 47 -18.20 -13.39 13.13
CA LEU A 47 -18.22 -12.43 14.23
C LEU A 47 -18.68 -11.03 13.81
N ALA A 48 -18.99 -10.81 12.54
CA ALA A 48 -19.34 -9.51 11.95
C ALA A 48 -18.29 -8.42 12.24
N ILE A 49 -17.02 -8.77 12.03
CA ILE A 49 -15.85 -7.89 12.05
C ILE A 49 -15.50 -7.56 10.60
N GLU A 50 -15.40 -6.28 10.23
CA GLU A 50 -14.82 -5.91 8.94
C GLU A 50 -13.36 -6.30 8.89
N TYR A 51 -12.90 -6.83 7.76
CA TYR A 51 -11.52 -7.25 7.63
C TYR A 51 -10.91 -6.82 6.29
N ALA A 52 -9.58 -6.70 6.25
CA ALA A 52 -8.80 -6.54 5.04
C ALA A 52 -7.42 -7.19 5.17
N PHE A 53 -7.01 -7.90 4.13
CA PHE A 53 -5.69 -8.53 4.00
C PHE A 53 -4.90 -7.91 2.83
N PRO A 54 -4.50 -6.62 2.92
CA PRO A 54 -3.76 -5.98 1.84
C PRO A 54 -2.38 -6.62 1.68
N LYS A 55 -2.03 -7.00 0.45
CA LYS A 55 -0.76 -7.62 0.08
C LYS A 55 -0.12 -6.80 -1.05
N PRO A 56 0.86 -5.92 -0.80
CA PRO A 56 1.34 -5.42 0.51
C PRO A 56 0.36 -4.46 1.21
N PHE A 57 0.70 -3.92 2.38
CA PHE A 57 -0.14 -2.95 3.11
C PHE A 57 -0.51 -1.74 2.26
N CYS A 58 0.42 -1.25 1.43
CA CYS A 58 0.15 -0.17 0.50
C CYS A 58 -0.76 -0.56 -0.68
N SER A 59 -1.36 -1.76 -0.68
CA SER A 59 -2.47 -2.12 -1.57
C SER A 59 -3.84 -2.00 -0.90
N LEU A 60 -3.92 -1.45 0.32
CA LEU A 60 -5.18 -1.22 1.01
C LEU A 60 -6.00 -0.16 0.27
N GLU A 61 -7.21 -0.54 -0.17
CA GLU A 61 -8.09 0.28 -1.01
C GLU A 61 -9.45 0.52 -0.33
N LEU A 62 -10.12 1.59 -0.75
CA LEU A 62 -11.48 1.91 -0.33
C LEU A 62 -12.44 0.86 -0.90
N ARG A 63 -13.38 0.41 -0.08
CA ARG A 63 -14.40 -0.59 -0.41
C ARG A 63 -15.74 -0.23 0.21
N GLU A 64 -16.80 -0.25 -0.58
CA GLU A 64 -18.15 0.10 -0.12
C GLU A 64 -18.68 -0.93 0.89
N GLU A 65 -18.32 -2.19 0.71
CA GLU A 65 -18.69 -3.31 1.58
C GLU A 65 -17.89 -3.37 2.89
N ARG A 66 -16.87 -2.50 3.05
CA ARG A 66 -16.06 -2.35 4.27
C ARG A 66 -15.99 -0.86 4.69
N PRO A 67 -17.11 -0.25 5.13
CA PRO A 67 -17.19 1.17 5.41
C PRO A 67 -16.30 1.64 6.58
N LEU A 68 -16.10 0.82 7.63
CA LEU A 68 -15.22 1.18 8.74
C LEU A 68 -13.75 1.24 8.30
N ILE A 69 -13.30 0.26 7.51
CA ILE A 69 -11.94 0.25 6.96
C ILE A 69 -11.77 1.40 5.95
N SER A 70 -12.78 1.68 5.13
CA SER A 70 -12.76 2.83 4.23
C SER A 70 -12.68 4.16 4.97
N GLN A 71 -13.38 4.29 6.11
CA GLN A 71 -13.28 5.45 6.99
C GLN A 71 -11.87 5.59 7.56
N PHE A 72 -11.23 4.49 7.99
CA PHE A 72 -9.83 4.50 8.42
C PHE A 72 -8.89 5.03 7.33
N ILE A 73 -9.04 4.54 6.10
CA ILE A 73 -8.22 4.99 4.95
C ILE A 73 -8.42 6.49 4.70
N HIS A 74 -9.66 6.97 4.75
CA HIS A 74 -9.98 8.39 4.51
C HIS A 74 -9.41 9.30 5.61
N GLU A 75 -9.60 8.93 6.88
CA GLU A 75 -9.18 9.71 8.04
C GLU A 75 -7.66 9.80 8.14
N TYR A 76 -6.98 8.66 8.05
CA TYR A 76 -5.53 8.58 8.25
C TYR A 76 -4.73 8.76 6.97
N LYS A 77 -5.39 8.77 5.81
CA LYS A 77 -4.76 8.92 4.50
C LYS A 77 -3.61 7.93 4.29
N ILE A 78 -3.84 6.67 4.67
CA ILE A 78 -2.91 5.55 4.48
C ILE A 78 -3.55 4.42 3.69
N GLY A 79 -2.78 3.83 2.75
CA GLY A 79 -3.25 2.75 1.87
C GLY A 79 -2.60 2.85 0.49
N LYS A 80 -3.36 2.56 -0.57
CA LYS A 80 -2.89 2.68 -1.96
C LYS A 80 -2.41 4.10 -2.27
N PRO A 81 -1.16 4.31 -2.71
CA PRO A 81 -0.65 5.65 -2.92
C PRO A 81 -1.56 6.50 -3.82
N ALA A 82 -1.76 7.76 -3.43
CA ALA A 82 -2.43 8.77 -4.25
C ALA A 82 -1.66 10.09 -4.12
N LEU A 83 -1.38 10.71 -5.27
CA LEU A 83 -0.55 11.90 -5.38
C LEU A 83 -1.28 12.97 -6.19
N ASN A 84 -0.90 14.22 -5.97
CA ASN A 84 -1.22 15.33 -6.85
C ASN A 84 0.09 15.98 -7.30
N ILE A 85 0.37 15.98 -8.60
CA ILE A 85 1.65 16.41 -9.17
C ILE A 85 1.45 17.67 -10.02
N THR A 86 2.14 18.74 -9.64
CA THR A 86 2.16 20.00 -10.40
C THR A 86 3.47 20.11 -11.17
N CYS A 87 3.37 20.61 -12.41
CA CYS A 87 4.50 20.76 -13.32
C CYS A 87 4.64 22.21 -13.77
N GLU A 88 5.87 22.61 -14.10
CA GLU A 88 6.16 23.91 -14.71
C GLU A 88 7.07 23.78 -15.92
N LYS A 89 7.15 24.84 -16.74
CA LYS A 89 8.03 24.87 -17.91
C LYS A 89 9.33 25.58 -17.55
N ARG A 90 10.46 24.86 -17.60
CA ARG A 90 11.81 25.43 -17.44
C ARG A 90 12.64 25.14 -18.69
N ASN A 91 13.25 26.16 -19.30
CA ASN A 91 14.13 26.01 -20.46
C ASN A 91 13.54 25.12 -21.59
N LYS A 92 12.25 25.34 -21.91
CA LYS A 92 11.45 24.56 -22.88
C LYS A 92 11.09 23.12 -22.48
N ARG A 93 11.46 22.65 -21.29
CA ARG A 93 11.15 21.31 -20.76
C ARG A 93 10.06 21.38 -19.69
N LYS A 94 9.23 20.35 -19.59
CA LYS A 94 8.23 20.17 -18.52
C LYS A 94 8.92 19.50 -17.34
N VAL A 95 8.89 20.12 -16.17
CA VAL A 95 9.52 19.59 -14.95
C VAL A 95 8.51 19.52 -13.80
N ILE A 96 8.70 18.57 -12.89
CA ILE A 96 7.89 18.43 -11.68
C ILE A 96 8.24 19.55 -10.71
N HIS A 97 7.30 20.45 -10.45
CA HIS A 97 7.43 21.58 -9.55
C HIS A 97 7.05 21.22 -8.10
N GLY A 98 5.94 20.51 -7.93
CA GLY A 98 5.40 20.14 -6.62
C GLY A 98 4.74 18.77 -6.65
N VAL A 99 4.83 18.06 -5.52
CA VAL A 99 4.16 16.78 -5.30
C VAL A 99 3.51 16.82 -3.92
N SER A 100 2.18 16.76 -3.89
CA SER A 100 1.39 16.58 -2.68
C SER A 100 1.00 15.11 -2.55
N VAL A 101 1.13 14.54 -1.35
CA VAL A 101 0.69 13.17 -1.07
C VAL A 101 -0.68 13.23 -0.43
N GLU A 102 -1.69 12.77 -1.17
CA GLU A 102 -3.08 12.72 -0.72
C GLU A 102 -3.36 11.45 0.09
N ARG A 103 -2.66 10.36 -0.24
CA ARG A 103 -2.65 9.10 0.51
C ARG A 103 -1.30 8.43 0.40
N SER A 104 -0.71 8.04 1.54
CA SER A 104 0.61 7.44 1.61
C SER A 104 0.55 5.92 1.77
N ALA A 105 1.55 5.23 1.22
CA ALA A 105 1.92 3.90 1.71
C ALA A 105 2.15 3.97 3.23
N PRO A 106 1.65 2.98 4.02
CA PRO A 106 1.73 3.01 5.48
C PRO A 106 3.15 3.10 6.04
N CYS A 107 4.14 2.53 5.34
CA CYS A 107 5.55 2.63 5.74
C CYS A 107 6.14 4.04 5.57
N GLY A 108 5.56 4.90 4.73
CA GLY A 108 6.08 6.24 4.41
C GLY A 108 6.82 6.33 3.06
N SER A 109 6.94 5.23 2.32
CA SER A 109 7.64 5.18 1.01
C SER A 109 7.10 6.20 0.01
N THR A 110 5.78 6.44 -0.02
CA THR A 110 5.15 7.43 -0.92
C THR A 110 5.71 8.84 -0.72
N TRP A 111 5.88 9.28 0.53
CA TRP A 111 6.49 10.58 0.83
C TRP A 111 7.94 10.64 0.38
N TYR A 112 8.71 9.56 0.55
CA TYR A 112 10.09 9.50 0.09
C TYR A 112 10.18 9.60 -1.44
N VAL A 113 9.38 8.84 -2.17
CA VAL A 113 9.31 8.89 -3.63
C VAL A 113 8.88 10.28 -4.11
N ALA A 114 7.86 10.88 -3.49
CA ALA A 114 7.41 12.24 -3.80
C ALA A 114 8.55 13.27 -3.74
N ARG A 115 9.42 13.18 -2.73
CA ARG A 115 10.59 14.06 -2.61
C ARG A 115 11.63 13.83 -3.71
N LYS A 116 11.78 12.61 -4.22
CA LYS A 116 12.76 12.28 -5.28
C LYS A 116 12.31 12.74 -6.67
N LEU A 117 11.00 12.96 -6.86
CA LEU A 117 10.42 13.44 -8.11
C LEU A 117 10.61 14.94 -8.34
N LEU A 118 10.82 15.73 -7.29
CA LEU A 118 10.97 17.19 -7.42
C LEU A 118 12.13 17.56 -8.35
N GLY A 119 11.85 18.45 -9.31
CA GLY A 119 12.81 18.93 -10.30
C GLY A 119 13.14 17.94 -11.41
N LYS A 120 12.52 16.76 -11.46
CA LYS A 120 12.69 15.80 -12.55
C LYS A 120 11.93 16.24 -13.79
N GLU A 121 12.51 15.96 -14.95
CA GLU A 121 11.86 16.17 -16.24
C GLU A 121 10.74 15.15 -16.44
N VAL A 122 9.61 15.58 -16.98
CA VAL A 122 8.44 14.73 -17.22
C VAL A 122 8.65 13.94 -18.51
N GLU A 123 9.46 12.89 -18.40
CA GLU A 123 9.75 11.90 -19.44
C GLU A 123 9.48 10.51 -18.85
N ARG A 124 8.74 9.65 -19.56
CA ARG A 124 8.13 8.45 -18.99
C ARG A 124 9.20 7.48 -18.46
N ASP A 125 10.22 7.18 -19.25
CA ASP A 125 11.23 6.20 -18.84
C ASP A 125 12.11 6.74 -17.71
N SER A 126 12.47 8.03 -17.77
CA SER A 126 13.19 8.71 -16.69
C SER A 126 12.41 8.72 -15.37
N ILE A 127 11.10 9.00 -15.41
CA ILE A 127 10.26 8.99 -14.20
C ILE A 127 10.15 7.58 -13.63
N ARG A 128 9.94 6.56 -14.47
CA ARG A 128 9.93 5.16 -14.04
C ARG A 128 11.20 4.77 -13.32
N ASP A 129 12.36 5.14 -13.87
CA ASP A 129 13.67 4.89 -13.26
C ASP A 129 13.84 5.61 -11.92
N VAL A 130 13.43 6.88 -11.82
CA VAL A 130 13.47 7.64 -10.55
C VAL A 130 12.59 6.98 -9.49
N VAL A 131 11.36 6.60 -9.83
CA VAL A 131 10.43 5.95 -8.88
C VAL A 131 10.98 4.60 -8.45
N ALA A 132 11.45 3.77 -9.39
CA ALA A 132 12.01 2.46 -9.09
C ALA A 132 13.23 2.56 -8.16
N LYS A 133 14.19 3.44 -8.46
CA LYS A 133 15.37 3.67 -7.62
C LYS A 133 15.00 4.21 -6.24
N ALA A 134 14.06 5.15 -6.17
CA ALA A 134 13.58 5.68 -4.91
C ALA A 134 12.92 4.59 -4.06
N HIS A 135 12.03 3.79 -4.64
CA HIS A 135 11.36 2.71 -3.94
C HIS A 135 12.34 1.66 -3.40
N HIS A 136 13.28 1.17 -4.23
CA HIS A 136 14.25 0.16 -3.82
C HIS A 136 15.32 0.67 -2.84
N SER A 137 15.55 1.98 -2.77
CA SER A 137 16.45 2.57 -1.77
C SER A 137 15.74 2.91 -0.46
N TYR A 138 14.41 2.82 -0.41
CA TYR A 138 13.63 3.02 0.81
C TYR A 138 13.57 1.70 1.61
N PRO A 139 13.60 1.74 2.96
CA PRO A 139 13.44 0.55 3.79
C PRO A 139 11.98 0.04 3.78
N CYS A 140 11.53 -0.48 2.65
CA CYS A 140 10.22 -1.10 2.51
C CYS A 140 10.13 -2.34 3.41
N THR A 141 8.96 -2.55 4.01
CA THR A 141 8.68 -3.70 4.87
C THR A 141 8.35 -4.97 4.10
N ALA A 142 8.02 -4.85 2.81
CA ALA A 142 7.59 -5.97 1.98
C ALA A 142 8.77 -6.88 1.64
N THR A 143 8.53 -8.18 1.65
CA THR A 143 9.55 -9.18 1.35
C THR A 143 10.01 -9.11 -0.10
N MET A 144 11.30 -9.38 -0.30
CA MET A 144 11.93 -9.61 -1.60
C MET A 144 11.83 -11.07 -2.04
N GLU A 145 11.29 -11.96 -1.21
CA GLU A 145 11.07 -13.35 -1.57
C GLU A 145 9.94 -13.50 -2.59
N MET A 146 10.06 -14.52 -3.45
CA MET A 146 9.05 -14.83 -4.45
C MET A 146 7.79 -15.37 -3.79
N ASP A 147 6.71 -14.58 -3.81
CA ASP A 147 5.40 -15.00 -3.31
C ASP A 147 4.78 -16.03 -4.29
N PRO A 148 4.30 -17.19 -3.80
CA PRO A 148 3.79 -18.26 -4.65
C PRO A 148 2.43 -17.93 -5.30
N GLU A 149 1.66 -17.01 -4.75
CA GLU A 149 0.34 -16.61 -5.24
C GLU A 149 0.45 -15.58 -6.37
N ILE A 150 1.27 -14.54 -6.20
CA ILE A 150 1.46 -13.48 -7.20
C ILE A 150 2.65 -13.73 -8.14
N LYS A 151 3.49 -14.73 -7.86
CA LYS A 151 4.68 -15.12 -8.66
C LYS A 151 5.71 -14.00 -8.84
N GLU A 152 5.78 -13.10 -7.86
CA GLU A 152 6.68 -11.96 -7.84
C GLU A 152 6.97 -11.55 -6.38
N PRO A 153 8.10 -10.89 -6.06
CA PRO A 153 8.26 -10.29 -4.75
C PRO A 153 7.16 -9.29 -4.40
N ILE A 154 6.66 -9.36 -3.15
CA ILE A 154 5.64 -8.41 -2.66
C ILE A 154 6.18 -6.97 -2.73
N LEU A 155 7.48 -6.78 -2.52
CA LEU A 155 8.13 -5.47 -2.69
C LEU A 155 7.96 -4.91 -4.10
N HIS A 156 8.04 -5.72 -5.16
CA HIS A 156 7.84 -5.21 -6.52
C HIS A 156 6.41 -4.73 -6.72
N LYS A 157 5.42 -5.44 -6.16
CA LYS A 157 4.02 -4.99 -6.18
C LYS A 157 3.86 -3.62 -5.49
N ALA A 158 4.52 -3.38 -4.36
CA ALA A 158 4.57 -2.06 -3.73
C ALA A 158 5.16 -0.99 -4.67
N GLY A 159 6.24 -1.33 -5.38
CA GLY A 159 6.88 -0.47 -6.36
C GLY A 159 5.98 -0.12 -7.54
N TYR A 160 5.17 -1.08 -8.02
CA TYR A 160 4.21 -0.83 -9.09
C TYR A 160 3.08 0.10 -8.65
N LEU A 161 2.55 -0.07 -7.43
CA LEU A 161 1.47 0.77 -6.90
C LEU A 161 1.87 2.25 -6.83
N ILE A 162 3.10 2.56 -6.37
CA ILE A 162 3.58 3.96 -6.35
C ILE A 162 3.90 4.47 -7.77
N ARG A 163 4.40 3.60 -8.66
CA ARG A 163 4.65 3.97 -10.07
C ARG A 163 3.35 4.32 -10.79
N GLU A 164 2.31 3.50 -10.64
CA GLU A 164 0.98 3.73 -11.20
C GLU A 164 0.42 5.07 -10.71
N ALA A 165 0.45 5.33 -9.39
CA ALA A 165 -0.02 6.59 -8.82
C ALA A 165 0.73 7.84 -9.36
N VAL A 166 2.00 7.70 -9.73
CA VAL A 166 2.79 8.77 -10.37
C VAL A 166 2.43 8.91 -11.85
N GLU A 167 2.30 7.80 -12.58
CA GLU A 167 1.99 7.82 -14.02
C GLU A 167 0.58 8.32 -14.32
N GLU A 168 -0.40 7.98 -13.48
CA GLU A 168 -1.78 8.49 -13.56
C GLU A 168 -1.85 10.02 -13.49
N GLN A 169 -0.96 10.66 -12.71
CA GLN A 169 -0.94 12.13 -12.59
C GLN A 169 -0.15 12.83 -13.70
N LEU A 170 0.74 12.12 -14.39
CA LEU A 170 1.67 12.73 -15.35
C LEU A 170 1.30 12.46 -16.81
N PHE A 171 0.68 11.31 -17.09
CA PHE A 171 0.52 10.80 -18.44
C PHE A 171 -0.88 10.27 -18.76
N THR A 172 -1.82 10.36 -17.83
CA THR A 172 -3.25 10.08 -18.02
C THR A 172 -4.02 11.39 -17.88
#